data_AF-A0A841H1H7-F1
#
_entry.id   AF-A0A841H1H7-F1
#
_cell.length_a   1.000
_cell.length_b   1.000
_cell.length_c   1.000
_cell.angle_alpha   90.00
_cell.angle_beta   90.00
_cell.angle_gamma   90.00
#
_symmetry.space_group_name_H-M   'P 1'
#
loop_
_entity.id
_entity.type
_entity.pdbx_description
1 polymer ?
#
loop_
_entity_poly.entity_id
_entity_poly.type
_entity_poly.pdbx_seq_one_letter_code
_entity_poly.pdbx_strand_id
1 'polypeptide(L)'
;MQKPIDGRRHGMVDYATVATVAAAPRALGFPKQAEGLAYGLAAGYLGLSLLTDYPLSARKMVPFKGHGAAEVAIGAALPFLPWLLGFADNPRARNFFLGLTAVTAVAAALTDWNAPDADALHPADRDLAHG
;
A
#
# COMPACT_ATOMS: atom_id res chain seq x y z
N MET A 1 13.05 -18.33 1.88
CA MET A 1 12.50 -18.34 0.51
C MET A 1 12.54 -16.92 -0.01
N GLN A 2 13.08 -16.69 -1.21
CA GLN A 2 12.93 -15.40 -1.88
C GLN A 2 11.45 -15.23 -2.24
N LYS A 3 10.88 -14.07 -1.93
CA LYS A 3 9.49 -13.76 -2.25
C LYS A 3 9.43 -12.98 -3.59
N PRO A 4 8.33 -13.08 -4.35
CA PRO A 4 8.32 -12.60 -5.74
C PRO A 4 8.20 -11.08 -5.92
N ILE A 5 7.81 -10.32 -4.88
CA ILE A 5 7.66 -8.86 -4.95
C ILE A 5 8.87 -8.21 -4.25
N ASP A 6 9.71 -7.55 -5.03
CA ASP A 6 10.77 -6.67 -4.55
C ASP A 6 10.25 -5.25 -4.26
N GLY A 7 11.10 -4.37 -3.72
CA GLY A 7 10.71 -2.99 -3.38
C GLY A 7 10.23 -2.15 -4.57
N ARG A 8 10.74 -2.38 -5.80
CA ARG A 8 10.27 -1.66 -6.99
C ARG A 8 8.85 -2.07 -7.35
N ARG A 9 8.59 -3.38 -7.37
CA ARG A 9 7.27 -3.95 -7.65
C ARG A 9 6.26 -3.56 -6.57
N HIS A 10 6.67 -3.57 -5.30
CA HIS A 10 5.82 -3.10 -4.20
C HIS A 10 5.44 -1.63 -4.38
N GLY A 11 6.41 -0.75 -4.66
CA GLY A 11 6.10 0.67 -4.93
C GLY A 11 5.15 0.89 -6.11
N MET A 12 5.19 0.05 -7.15
CA MET A 12 4.18 0.11 -8.23
C MET A 12 2.78 -0.23 -7.72
N VAL A 13 2.67 -1.26 -6.89
CA VAL A 13 1.41 -1.65 -6.24
C VAL A 13 0.90 -0.53 -5.35
N ASP A 14 1.77 0.15 -4.61
CA ASP A 14 1.40 1.27 -3.75
C ASP A 14 0.81 2.44 -4.54
N TYR A 15 1.50 2.90 -5.58
CA TYR A 15 1.00 4.02 -6.38
C TYR A 15 -0.30 3.66 -7.13
N ALA A 16 -0.45 2.43 -7.60
CA ALA A 16 -1.69 1.93 -8.19
C ALA A 16 -2.83 1.88 -7.15
N THR A 17 -2.52 1.46 -5.93
CA THR A 17 -3.46 1.43 -4.81
C THR A 17 -3.89 2.85 -4.44
N VAL A 18 -2.95 3.80 -4.31
CA VAL A 18 -3.24 5.22 -4.05
C VAL A 18 -4.21 5.78 -5.09
N ALA A 19 -3.92 5.58 -6.38
CA ALA A 19 -4.77 6.08 -7.46
C ALA A 19 -6.16 5.46 -7.42
N THR A 20 -6.25 4.15 -7.20
CA THR A 20 -7.51 3.41 -7.15
C THR A 20 -8.36 3.86 -5.95
N VAL A 21 -7.75 3.95 -4.77
CA VAL A 21 -8.43 4.37 -3.54
C VAL A 21 -8.86 5.83 -3.60
N ALA A 22 -8.05 6.73 -4.18
CA ALA A 22 -8.44 8.12 -4.41
C ALA A 22 -9.60 8.27 -5.41
N ALA A 23 -9.66 7.43 -6.44
CA ALA A 23 -10.73 7.48 -7.44
C ALA A 23 -12.04 6.84 -6.98
N ALA A 24 -11.97 5.82 -6.11
CA ALA A 24 -13.10 4.99 -5.72
C ALA A 24 -14.32 5.76 -5.19
N PRO A 25 -14.20 6.80 -4.34
CA PRO A 25 -15.37 7.51 -3.83
C PRO A 25 -16.26 8.09 -4.93
N ARG A 26 -15.65 8.76 -5.92
CA ARG A 26 -16.37 9.34 -7.05
C ARG A 26 -16.85 8.28 -8.04
N ALA A 27 -16.02 7.28 -8.33
CA ALA A 27 -16.34 6.25 -9.31
C ALA A 27 -17.48 5.32 -8.85
N LEU A 28 -17.57 5.05 -7.55
CA LEU A 28 -18.50 4.06 -6.98
C LEU A 28 -19.66 4.68 -6.20
N GLY A 29 -19.62 6.00 -5.94
CA GLY A 29 -20.64 6.74 -5.20
C GLY A 29 -20.63 6.42 -3.72
N PHE A 30 -19.48 6.61 -3.06
CA PHE A 30 -19.34 6.30 -1.63
C PHE A 30 -20.12 7.28 -0.74
N PRO A 31 -20.62 6.83 0.42
CA PRO A 31 -21.11 7.72 1.45
C PRO A 31 -19.95 8.53 2.05
N LYS A 32 -20.27 9.69 2.65
CA LYS A 32 -19.29 10.66 3.16
C LYS A 32 -18.23 10.05 4.11
N GLN A 33 -18.63 9.10 4.95
CA GLN A 33 -17.73 8.42 5.89
C GLN A 33 -16.68 7.57 5.15
N ALA A 34 -17.11 6.81 4.15
CA ALA A 34 -16.25 5.99 3.31
C ALA A 34 -15.36 6.86 2.39
N GLU A 35 -15.88 7.98 1.89
CA GLU A 35 -15.11 8.96 1.13
C GLU A 35 -13.96 9.55 1.96
N GLY A 36 -14.25 9.99 3.18
CA GLY A 36 -13.24 10.50 4.11
C GLY A 36 -12.16 9.47 4.43
N LEU A 37 -12.55 8.21 4.68
CA LEU A 37 -11.60 7.12 4.88
C LEU A 37 -10.73 6.88 3.64
N ALA A 38 -11.34 6.82 2.45
CA ALA A 38 -10.62 6.57 1.20
C ALA A 38 -9.58 7.66 0.92
N TYR A 39 -9.93 8.94 1.01
CA TYR A 39 -8.96 10.02 0.79
C TYR A 39 -7.88 10.05 1.87
N GLY A 40 -8.24 9.79 3.13
CA GLY A 40 -7.26 9.67 4.21
C GLY A 40 -6.24 8.57 3.96
N LEU A 41 -6.70 7.38 3.56
CA LEU A 41 -5.83 6.26 3.20
C LEU A 41 -4.99 6.56 1.96
N ALA A 42 -5.59 7.14 0.90
CA ALA A 42 -4.85 7.48 -0.31
C ALA A 42 -3.72 8.49 -0.02
N ALA A 43 -3.99 9.53 0.77
CA ALA A 43 -2.99 10.50 1.19
C ALA A 43 -1.91 9.87 2.10
N GLY A 44 -2.32 9.02 3.04
CA GLY A 44 -1.42 8.31 3.94
C GLY A 44 -0.48 7.36 3.20
N TYR A 45 -1.04 6.49 2.34
CA TYR A 45 -0.25 5.60 1.49
C TYR A 45 0.67 6.37 0.55
N LEU A 46 0.20 7.45 -0.09
CA LEU A 46 1.06 8.27 -0.94
C LEU A 46 2.23 8.87 -0.16
N GLY A 47 1.96 9.45 1.01
CA GLY A 47 3.01 10.01 1.86
C GLY A 47 4.01 8.97 2.31
N LEU A 48 3.54 7.81 2.79
CA LEU A 48 4.40 6.71 3.19
C LEU A 48 5.25 6.21 2.02
N SER A 49 4.62 6.00 0.86
CA SER A 49 5.25 5.55 -0.39
C SER A 49 6.35 6.50 -0.87
N LEU A 50 6.08 7.80 -0.89
CA LEU A 50 7.06 8.81 -1.31
C LEU A 50 8.26 8.86 -0.37
N LEU A 51 8.08 8.49 0.90
CA LEU A 51 9.09 8.53 1.95
C LEU A 51 9.77 7.18 2.21
N THR A 52 9.32 6.10 1.58
CA THR A 52 9.82 4.74 1.83
C THR A 52 11.16 4.49 1.13
N ASP A 53 12.06 3.74 1.75
CA ASP A 53 13.30 3.33 1.12
C ASP A 53 13.08 2.20 0.11
N TYR A 54 12.68 2.58 -1.10
CA TYR A 54 12.59 1.72 -2.27
C TYR A 54 12.86 2.53 -3.57
N PRO A 55 12.98 1.89 -4.75
CA PRO A 55 13.39 2.58 -5.99
C PRO A 55 12.46 3.69 -6.49
N LEU A 56 11.17 3.64 -6.19
CA LEU A 56 10.17 4.60 -6.70
C LEU A 56 9.84 5.73 -5.70
N SER A 57 10.68 5.93 -4.69
CA SER A 57 10.49 6.97 -3.67
C SER A 57 10.92 8.36 -4.15
N ALA A 58 10.35 9.39 -3.55
CA ALA A 58 10.85 10.76 -3.70
C ALA A 58 12.01 11.03 -2.73
N ARG A 59 11.95 10.45 -1.52
CA ARG A 59 12.99 10.54 -0.50
C ARG A 59 12.98 9.30 0.39
N LYS A 60 14.15 8.78 0.74
CA LYS A 60 14.30 7.55 1.54
C LYS A 60 14.42 7.87 3.03
N MET A 61 13.28 8.04 3.71
CA MET A 61 13.22 8.40 5.13
C MET A 61 12.65 7.28 6.02
N VAL A 62 11.79 6.44 5.48
CA VAL A 62 11.14 5.33 6.17
C VAL A 62 11.76 4.02 5.68
N PRO A 63 12.37 3.21 6.55
CA PRO A 63 12.91 1.91 6.15
C PRO A 63 11.83 1.02 5.52
N PHE A 64 12.17 0.22 4.52
CA PHE A 64 11.19 -0.63 3.82
C PHE A 64 10.45 -1.60 4.76
N LYS A 65 11.13 -2.15 5.77
CA LYS A 65 10.48 -2.94 6.83
C LYS A 65 9.49 -2.13 7.67
N GLY A 66 9.78 -0.84 7.88
CA GLY A 66 8.87 0.09 8.55
C GLY A 66 7.60 0.33 7.75
N HIS A 67 7.72 0.44 6.42
CA HIS A 67 6.56 0.45 5.52
C HIS A 67 5.73 -0.83 5.70
N GLY A 68 6.34 -2.01 5.61
CA GLY A 68 5.62 -3.27 5.75
C GLY A 68 4.93 -3.45 7.10
N ALA A 69 5.53 -2.95 8.19
CA ALA A 69 4.87 -2.94 9.50
C ALA A 69 3.62 -2.06 9.51
N ALA A 70 3.67 -0.88 8.90
CA ALA A 70 2.51 -0.01 8.75
C ALA A 70 1.43 -0.66 7.85
N GLU A 71 1.83 -1.30 6.75
CA GLU A 71 0.93 -2.01 5.85
C GLU A 71 0.17 -3.12 6.58
N VAL A 72 0.85 -3.96 7.36
CA VAL A 72 0.22 -5.02 8.17
C VAL A 72 -0.74 -4.44 9.20
N ALA A 73 -0.36 -3.35 9.89
CA ALA A 73 -1.22 -2.70 10.87
C ALA A 73 -2.50 -2.13 10.23
N ILE A 74 -2.37 -1.46 9.08
CA ILE A 74 -3.52 -0.93 8.33
C ILE A 74 -4.37 -2.10 7.84
N GLY A 75 -3.78 -3.12 7.21
CA GLY A 75 -4.48 -4.29 6.71
C GLY A 75 -5.24 -5.07 7.80
N ALA A 76 -4.73 -5.11 9.03
CA ALA A 76 -5.43 -5.71 10.15
C ALA A 76 -6.65 -4.89 10.61
N ALA A 77 -6.59 -3.55 10.54
CA ALA A 77 -7.69 -2.68 10.95
C ALA A 77 -8.77 -2.52 9.87
N LEU A 78 -8.34 -2.45 8.60
CA LEU A 78 -9.16 -2.14 7.43
C LEU A 78 -10.47 -2.96 7.30
N PRO A 79 -10.49 -4.29 7.53
CA PRO A 79 -11.72 -5.07 7.36
C PRO A 79 -12.80 -4.72 8.38
N PHE A 80 -12.47 -4.08 9.49
CA PHE A 80 -13.44 -3.70 10.53
C PHE A 80 -14.00 -2.29 10.34
N LEU A 81 -13.30 -1.44 9.59
CA LEU A 81 -13.66 -0.02 9.42
C LEU A 81 -15.05 0.24 8.84
N PRO A 82 -15.60 -0.58 7.91
CA PRO A 82 -16.97 -0.35 7.43
C PRO A 82 -18.01 -0.35 8.55
N TRP A 83 -17.86 -1.23 9.54
CA TRP A 83 -18.77 -1.32 10.68
C TRP A 83 -18.48 -0.21 11.70
N LEU A 84 -17.20 0.00 12.03
CA LEU A 84 -16.80 1.00 13.02
C LEU A 84 -17.16 2.44 12.61
N LEU A 85 -17.12 2.73 11.31
CA LEU A 85 -17.42 4.05 10.76
C LEU A 85 -18.85 4.17 10.22
N GLY A 86 -19.67 3.13 10.37
CA GLY A 86 -21.11 3.18 10.08
C GLY A 86 -21.47 3.23 8.59
N PHE A 87 -20.68 2.62 7.71
CA PHE A 87 -20.99 2.52 6.28
C PHE A 87 -21.12 1.08 5.75
N ALA A 88 -21.16 0.08 6.65
CA ALA A 88 -21.25 -1.35 6.29
C ALA A 88 -22.51 -1.72 5.49
N ASP A 89 -23.60 -0.95 5.61
CA ASP A 89 -24.84 -1.14 4.85
C ASP A 89 -24.75 -0.66 3.40
N ASN A 90 -23.69 0.08 3.03
CA ASN A 90 -23.38 0.38 1.64
C ASN A 90 -22.49 -0.74 1.04
N PRO A 91 -23.03 -1.67 0.23
CA PRO A 91 -22.28 -2.84 -0.22
C PRO A 91 -21.11 -2.48 -1.13
N ARG A 92 -21.19 -1.38 -1.90
CA ARG A 92 -20.09 -0.95 -2.78
C ARG A 92 -18.89 -0.49 -1.96
N ALA A 93 -19.12 0.40 -0.99
CA ALA A 93 -18.06 0.88 -0.11
C ALA A 93 -17.50 -0.26 0.76
N ARG A 94 -18.36 -1.03 1.44
CA ARG A 94 -17.93 -2.16 2.26
C ARG A 94 -17.07 -3.14 1.46
N ASN A 95 -17.55 -3.61 0.32
CA ASN A 95 -16.84 -4.60 -0.47
C ASN A 95 -15.53 -4.04 -1.06
N PHE A 96 -15.47 -2.75 -1.38
CA PHE A 96 -14.23 -2.10 -1.79
C PHE A 96 -13.15 -2.17 -0.69
N PHE A 97 -13.48 -1.82 0.56
CA PHE A 97 -12.51 -1.87 1.67
C PHE A 97 -12.13 -3.30 2.07
N LEU A 98 -13.05 -4.27 1.95
CA LEU A 98 -12.72 -5.68 2.11
C LEU A 98 -11.80 -6.18 0.98
N GLY A 99 -12.04 -5.74 -0.26
CA GLY A 99 -11.14 -6.02 -1.38
C GLY A 99 -9.76 -5.40 -1.21
N LEU A 100 -9.70 -4.15 -0.76
CA LEU A 100 -8.45 -3.47 -0.41
C LEU A 100 -7.70 -4.22 0.69
N THR A 101 -8.41 -4.74 1.70
CA THR A 101 -7.81 -5.60 2.75
C THR A 101 -7.12 -6.81 2.14
N ALA A 102 -7.79 -7.51 1.21
CA ALA A 102 -7.22 -8.67 0.55
C ALA A 102 -5.99 -8.31 -0.31
N VAL A 103 -6.05 -7.21 -1.08
CA VAL A 103 -4.92 -6.75 -1.89
C VAL A 103 -3.71 -6.42 -1.01
N THR A 104 -3.90 -5.64 0.05
CA THR A 104 -2.84 -5.27 1.01
C THR A 104 -2.26 -6.51 1.70
N ALA A 105 -3.09 -7.47 2.12
CA ALA A 105 -2.61 -8.70 2.73
C ALA A 105 -1.79 -9.56 1.76
N VAL A 106 -2.21 -9.67 0.50
CA VAL A 106 -1.49 -10.41 -0.54
C VAL A 106 -0.17 -9.72 -0.89
N ALA A 107 -0.18 -8.40 -1.08
CA ALA A 107 1.03 -7.62 -1.31
C ALA A 107 2.03 -7.83 -0.17
N ALA A 108 1.60 -7.69 1.08
CA ALA A 108 2.45 -7.90 2.24
C ALA A 108 3.02 -9.31 2.34
N ALA A 109 2.20 -10.34 2.06
CA ALA A 109 2.62 -11.73 2.11
C ALA A 109 3.69 -12.04 1.04
N LEU A 110 3.51 -11.52 -0.17
CA LEU A 110 4.37 -11.78 -1.33
C LEU A 110 5.58 -10.84 -1.44
N THR A 111 5.69 -9.83 -0.57
CA THR A 111 6.81 -8.88 -0.55
C THR A 111 8.00 -9.37 0.25
N ASP A 112 9.17 -9.32 -0.38
CA ASP A 112 10.45 -9.56 0.29
C ASP A 112 10.90 -8.34 1.08
N TRP A 113 10.44 -8.25 2.33
CA TRP A 113 10.79 -7.21 3.27
C TRP A 113 12.26 -7.22 3.71
N ASN A 114 13.04 -8.23 3.32
CA ASN A 114 14.47 -8.32 3.62
C ASN A 114 15.35 -7.93 2.43
N ALA A 115 14.76 -7.53 1.29
CA ALA A 115 15.53 -7.04 0.15
C ALA A 115 16.45 -5.89 0.62
N PRO A 116 17.75 -5.94 0.28
CA PRO A 116 18.68 -4.86 0.65
C PRO A 116 18.21 -3.55 0.03
N ASP A 117 18.40 -2.45 0.76
CA ASP A 117 18.08 -1.11 0.27
C ASP A 117 18.74 -0.94 -1.12
N ALA A 118 18.00 -0.44 -2.11
CA ALA A 118 18.47 -0.40 -3.50
C ALA A 118 19.81 0.35 -3.68
N ASP A 119 20.19 1.17 -2.70
CA ASP A 119 21.45 1.91 -2.67
C ASP A 119 22.56 1.22 -1.88
N ALA A 120 22.22 0.24 -1.02
CA ALA A 120 23.18 -0.59 -0.27
C ALA A 120 23.87 -1.61 -1.17
N LEU A 121 23.34 -1.85 -2.37
CA LEU A 121 24.00 -2.63 -3.40
C LEU A 121 25.13 -1.80 -4.04
N HIS A 122 26.32 -2.40 -4.09
CA HIS A 122 27.48 -1.87 -4.80
C HIS A 122 27.06 -1.57 -6.26
N PRO A 123 27.58 -0.52 -6.92
CA PRO A 123 27.13 -0.11 -8.26
C PRO A 123 27.07 -1.25 -9.29
N ALA A 124 27.98 -2.22 -9.20
CA ALA A 124 28.02 -3.42 -10.06
C ALA A 124 26.85 -4.39 -9.85
N ASP A 125 26.24 -4.41 -8.65
CA ASP A 125 25.13 -5.30 -8.31
C ASP A 125 23.77 -4.66 -8.65
N ARG A 126 23.75 -3.34 -8.89
CA ARG A 126 22.53 -2.59 -9.28
C ARG A 126 22.07 -2.96 -10.69
N ASP A 127 23.02 -3.17 -11.61
CA ASP A 127 22.72 -3.54 -13.00
C ASP A 127 22.15 -4.96 -13.10
N LEU A 128 22.48 -5.85 -12.16
CA LEU A 128 21.96 -7.22 -12.09
C LEU A 128 20.56 -7.30 -11.45
N ALA A 129 20.20 -6.34 -10.58
CA ALA A 129 18.88 -6.27 -9.94
C ALA A 129 17.80 -5.64 -10.84
N HIS A 130 18.20 -5.08 -11.98
CA HIS A 130 17.32 -4.41 -12.95
C HIS A 130 17.19 -5.14 -14.30
N GLY A 131 17.80 -6.32 -14.44
CA GLY A 131 17.72 -7.21 -15.62
C GLY A 131 16.58 -8.21 -15.57
#